data_AF-A0A935MX16-F1
#
_entry.id   AF-A0A935MX16-F1
#
_cell.length_a   1.000
_cell.length_b   1.000
_cell.length_c   1.000
_cell.angle_alpha   90.00
_cell.angle_beta   90.00
_cell.angle_gamma   90.00
#
_symmetry.space_group_name_H-M   'P 1'
#
loop_
_entity.id
_entity.type
_entity.pdbx_description
1 polymer ?
#
loop_
_entity_poly.entity_id
_entity_poly.type
_entity_poly.pdbx_seq_one_letter_code
_entity_poly.pdbx_strand_id
1 'polypeptide(L)'
;MSEIPEERLEESSMAVASAQEATAAILPWLAKPQKLRFPPALNTRWIAACQHLHDAWTERHSAAEDNIRPAVFALYSLTLETGDIDCLHLGEALASAIDCFEEEAVSPHIVAALSACCECLIEGEGLEHPAFAERIQHFALRLEKSAATAKETNVRSTVIDRLFVAETHERLERMLDALAALPPDGKLLLIETGELIEHAEHLSLYGMIHAARQLLQTLQQASTHNSLESETIRAHVLSQLVALRKLTDTVDT
;
A
#
# COMPACT_ATOMS: atom_id res chain seq x y z
N MET A 1 -18.42 -57.17 -13.57
CA MET A 1 -18.97 -55.83 -13.32
C MET A 1 -20.47 -55.98 -13.35
N SER A 2 -21.17 -55.77 -12.22
CA SER A 2 -22.63 -55.88 -12.19
C SER A 2 -23.22 -54.62 -12.85
N GLU A 3 -23.93 -54.78 -13.95
CA GLU A 3 -24.72 -53.73 -14.57
C GLU A 3 -25.79 -53.28 -13.56
N ILE A 4 -25.76 -51.99 -13.20
CA ILE A 4 -26.80 -51.39 -12.37
C ILE A 4 -28.04 -51.29 -13.27
N PRO A 5 -29.20 -51.84 -12.87
CA PRO A 5 -30.40 -51.80 -13.71
C PRO A 5 -30.81 -50.35 -14.00
N GLU A 6 -31.02 -50.02 -15.27
CA GLU A 6 -31.37 -48.67 -15.74
C GLU A 6 -32.65 -48.12 -15.06
N GLU A 7 -33.61 -48.99 -14.74
CA GLU A 7 -34.82 -48.64 -13.98
C GLU A 7 -34.51 -48.01 -12.60
N ARG A 8 -33.44 -48.45 -11.92
CA ARG A 8 -33.04 -47.86 -10.63
C ARG A 8 -32.42 -46.48 -10.79
N LEU A 9 -31.81 -46.17 -11.94
CA LEU A 9 -31.25 -44.87 -12.23
C LEU A 9 -32.36 -43.87 -12.57
N GLU A 10 -33.37 -44.30 -13.32
CA GLU A 10 -34.55 -43.50 -13.64
C GLU A 10 -35.36 -43.18 -12.36
N GLU A 11 -35.66 -44.18 -11.54
CA GLU A 11 -36.34 -43.99 -10.24
C GLU A 11 -35.55 -43.04 -9.32
N SER A 12 -34.22 -43.20 -9.26
CA SER A 12 -33.35 -42.32 -8.48
C SER A 12 -33.33 -40.89 -9.02
N SER A 13 -33.37 -40.70 -10.34
CA SER A 13 -33.39 -39.37 -10.95
C SER A 13 -34.71 -38.65 -10.73
N MET A 14 -35.84 -39.37 -10.80
CA MET A 14 -37.16 -38.85 -10.48
C MET A 14 -37.28 -38.45 -9.01
N ALA A 15 -36.73 -39.26 -8.09
CA ALA A 15 -36.72 -38.96 -6.66
C ALA A 15 -35.89 -37.70 -6.35
N VAL A 16 -34.74 -37.51 -7.02
CA VAL A 16 -33.90 -36.30 -6.88
C VAL A 16 -34.61 -35.07 -7.44
N ALA A 17 -35.24 -35.17 -8.61
CA ALA A 17 -36.00 -34.06 -9.20
C ALA A 17 -37.17 -33.64 -8.29
N SER A 18 -37.89 -34.61 -7.73
CA SER A 18 -38.98 -34.35 -6.79
C SER A 18 -38.48 -33.69 -5.49
N ALA A 19 -37.33 -34.12 -4.96
CA ALA A 19 -36.72 -33.51 -3.79
C ALA A 19 -36.24 -32.07 -4.07
N GLN A 20 -35.73 -31.80 -5.28
CA GLN A 20 -35.33 -30.46 -5.70
C GLN A 20 -36.54 -29.53 -5.86
N GLU A 21 -37.64 -29.99 -6.47
CA GLU A 21 -38.89 -29.23 -6.55
C GLU A 21 -39.49 -28.95 -5.17
N ALA A 22 -39.51 -29.95 -4.28
CA ALA A 22 -39.97 -29.76 -2.91
C ALA A 22 -39.11 -28.77 -2.13
N THR A 23 -37.79 -28.81 -2.33
CA THR A 23 -36.86 -27.84 -1.72
C THR A 23 -37.10 -26.44 -2.27
N ALA A 24 -37.23 -26.30 -3.59
CA ALA A 24 -37.52 -25.02 -4.25
C ALA A 24 -38.86 -24.43 -3.79
N ALA A 25 -39.89 -25.27 -3.56
CA ALA A 25 -41.19 -24.85 -3.06
C ALA A 25 -41.15 -24.33 -1.60
N ILE A 26 -40.19 -24.78 -0.78
CA ILE A 26 -40.05 -24.40 0.63
C ILE A 26 -39.12 -23.19 0.81
N LEU A 27 -38.19 -22.94 -0.12
CA LEU A 27 -37.23 -21.80 -0.04
C LEU A 27 -37.90 -20.43 0.20
N PRO A 28 -39.02 -20.06 -0.46
CA PRO A 28 -39.72 -18.80 -0.18
C PRO A 28 -40.28 -18.68 1.24
N TRP A 29 -40.58 -19.82 1.88
CA TRP A 29 -41.12 -19.87 3.24
C TRP A 29 -40.02 -19.84 4.31
N LEU A 30 -38.81 -20.30 3.95
CA LEU A 30 -37.61 -20.18 4.77
C LEU A 30 -36.99 -18.77 4.70
N ALA A 31 -37.18 -18.08 3.58
CA ALA A 31 -36.78 -16.69 3.42
C ALA A 31 -37.62 -15.79 4.33
N LYS A 32 -37.18 -15.60 5.58
CA LYS A 32 -37.70 -14.51 6.41
C LYS A 32 -37.29 -13.20 5.75
N PRO A 33 -38.24 -12.33 5.33
CA PRO A 33 -37.87 -11.04 4.77
C PRO A 33 -37.07 -10.28 5.84
N GLN A 34 -35.80 -10.02 5.54
CA GLN A 34 -34.94 -9.26 6.43
C GLN A 34 -35.52 -7.87 6.57
N LYS A 35 -35.74 -7.44 7.82
CA LYS A 35 -36.18 -6.08 8.08
C LYS A 35 -35.05 -5.13 7.66
N LEU A 36 -35.31 -4.33 6.64
CA LEU A 36 -34.37 -3.32 6.17
C LEU A 36 -34.10 -2.30 7.28
N ARG A 37 -32.84 -1.89 7.41
CA ARG A 37 -32.39 -0.88 8.37
C ARG A 37 -32.73 0.53 7.87
N PHE A 38 -32.66 0.73 6.55
CA PHE A 38 -32.84 2.00 5.88
C PHE A 38 -34.00 1.95 4.87
N PRO A 39 -34.61 3.11 4.56
CA PRO A 39 -35.59 3.19 3.48
C PRO A 39 -35.00 2.73 2.15
N PRO A 40 -35.70 1.88 1.35
CA PRO A 40 -35.17 1.37 0.08
C PRO A 40 -34.73 2.48 -0.88
N ALA A 41 -35.50 3.57 -0.96
CA ALA A 41 -35.20 4.72 -1.81
C ALA A 41 -33.92 5.46 -1.36
N LEU A 42 -33.59 5.44 -0.06
CA LEU A 42 -32.33 5.98 0.43
C LEU A 42 -31.16 5.07 0.01
N ASN A 43 -31.31 3.75 0.15
CA ASN A 43 -30.26 2.81 -0.26
C ASN A 43 -29.98 2.87 -1.76
N THR A 44 -31.00 3.00 -2.61
CA THR A 44 -30.81 3.17 -4.07
C THR A 44 -30.02 4.43 -4.39
N ARG A 45 -30.34 5.57 -3.75
CA ARG A 45 -29.59 6.82 -3.94
C ARG A 45 -28.16 6.72 -3.41
N TRP A 46 -27.97 6.03 -2.28
CA TRP A 46 -26.64 5.76 -1.72
C TRP A 46 -25.77 5.01 -2.71
N ILE A 47 -26.26 3.87 -3.24
CA ILE A 47 -25.52 3.06 -4.21
C ILE A 47 -25.16 3.90 -5.45
N ALA A 48 -26.11 4.69 -5.96
CA ALA A 48 -25.86 5.58 -7.10
C ALA A 48 -24.80 6.66 -6.80
N ALA A 49 -24.83 7.25 -5.60
CA ALA A 49 -23.84 8.24 -5.17
C ALA A 49 -22.44 7.62 -4.99
N CYS A 50 -22.36 6.41 -4.42
CA CYS A 50 -21.11 5.66 -4.30
C CYS A 50 -20.52 5.32 -5.68
N GLN A 51 -21.36 4.90 -6.63
CA GLN A 51 -20.93 4.64 -8.01
C GLN A 51 -20.38 5.92 -8.65
N HIS A 52 -21.13 7.03 -8.54
CA HIS A 52 -20.69 8.32 -9.08
C HIS A 52 -19.35 8.79 -8.46
N LEU A 53 -19.18 8.63 -7.15
CA LEU A 53 -17.91 8.93 -6.48
C LEU A 53 -16.76 8.05 -6.99
N HIS A 54 -17.00 6.76 -7.20
CA HIS A 54 -15.99 5.87 -7.77
C HIS A 54 -15.61 6.24 -9.21
N ASP A 55 -16.59 6.56 -10.04
CA ASP A 55 -16.37 6.97 -11.43
C ASP A 55 -15.53 8.26 -11.46
N ALA A 56 -15.93 9.27 -10.67
CA ALA A 56 -15.17 10.51 -10.51
C ALA A 56 -13.74 10.27 -10.01
N TRP A 57 -13.56 9.35 -9.05
CA TRP A 57 -12.24 9.00 -8.53
C TRP A 57 -11.37 8.29 -9.59
N THR A 58 -11.94 7.42 -10.39
CA THR A 58 -11.23 6.67 -11.44
C THR A 58 -10.83 7.59 -12.59
N GLU A 59 -11.69 8.53 -12.95
CA GLU A 59 -11.49 9.49 -14.04
C GLU A 59 -10.68 10.74 -13.62
N ARG A 60 -10.22 10.83 -12.37
CA ARG A 60 -9.54 12.01 -11.81
C ARG A 60 -8.31 12.52 -12.56
N HIS A 61 -7.67 11.64 -13.35
CA HIS A 61 -6.50 11.99 -14.17
C HIS A 61 -6.85 12.34 -15.61
N SER A 62 -8.12 12.19 -15.98
CA SER A 62 -8.61 12.63 -17.29
C SER A 62 -8.72 14.16 -17.31
N ALA A 63 -8.60 14.77 -18.48
CA ALA A 63 -8.73 16.22 -18.64
C ALA A 63 -10.18 16.75 -18.47
N ALA A 64 -11.09 15.92 -17.95
CA ALA A 64 -12.46 16.29 -17.63
C ALA A 64 -12.50 17.17 -16.37
N GLU A 65 -13.62 17.87 -16.17
CA GLU A 65 -13.85 18.72 -14.98
C GLU A 65 -13.62 17.95 -13.67
N ASP A 66 -13.11 18.64 -12.64
CA ASP A 66 -12.91 18.07 -11.31
C ASP A 66 -14.27 17.75 -10.66
N ASN A 67 -14.66 16.48 -10.78
CA ASN A 67 -15.94 15.97 -10.33
C ASN A 67 -15.86 15.30 -8.96
N ILE A 68 -14.68 15.17 -8.35
CA ILE A 68 -14.51 14.42 -7.10
C ILE A 68 -15.18 15.15 -5.94
N ARG A 69 -14.89 16.44 -5.75
CA ARG A 69 -15.48 17.24 -4.67
C ARG A 69 -17.01 17.25 -4.75
N PRO A 70 -17.66 17.55 -5.90
CA PRO A 70 -19.10 17.42 -6.04
C PRO A 70 -19.65 16.04 -5.67
N ALA A 71 -18.99 14.95 -6.08
CA ALA A 71 -19.42 13.60 -5.77
C ALA A 71 -19.33 13.29 -4.26
N VAL A 72 -18.28 13.76 -3.57
CA VAL A 72 -18.17 13.64 -2.11
C VAL A 72 -19.27 14.41 -1.39
N PHE A 73 -19.58 15.64 -1.79
CA PHE A 73 -20.66 16.39 -1.17
C PHE A 73 -22.05 15.81 -1.47
N ALA A 74 -22.26 15.20 -2.63
CA ALA A 74 -23.48 14.46 -2.93
C ALA A 74 -23.65 13.26 -1.98
N LEU A 75 -22.60 12.48 -1.76
CA LEU A 75 -22.63 11.39 -0.77
C LEU A 75 -22.82 11.90 0.65
N TYR A 76 -22.12 12.97 1.03
CA TYR A 76 -22.23 13.58 2.36
C TYR A 76 -23.66 14.04 2.66
N SER A 77 -24.38 14.59 1.67
CA SER A 77 -25.79 14.95 1.84
C SER A 77 -26.67 13.75 2.21
N LEU A 78 -26.40 12.57 1.64
CA LEU A 78 -27.13 11.34 1.95
C LEU A 78 -26.79 10.81 3.35
N THR A 79 -25.55 11.00 3.83
CA THR A 79 -25.19 10.61 5.21
C THR A 79 -26.06 11.33 6.23
N LEU A 80 -26.38 12.62 6.01
CA LEU A 80 -27.28 13.39 6.88
C LEU A 80 -28.70 12.81 6.87
N GLU A 81 -29.17 12.33 5.73
CA GLU A 81 -30.50 11.71 5.59
C GLU A 81 -30.60 10.33 6.25
N THR A 82 -29.47 9.62 6.45
CA THR A 82 -29.47 8.31 7.12
C THR A 82 -29.82 8.40 8.61
N GLY A 83 -29.50 9.52 9.26
CA GLY A 83 -29.60 9.66 10.72
C GLY A 83 -28.65 8.73 11.50
N ASP A 84 -27.67 8.13 10.82
CA ASP A 84 -26.70 7.21 11.39
C ASP A 84 -25.37 7.94 11.65
N ILE A 85 -24.81 7.76 12.86
CA ILE A 85 -23.61 8.49 13.29
C ILE A 85 -22.35 8.05 12.54
N ASP A 86 -22.26 6.78 12.17
CA ASP A 86 -21.10 6.24 11.46
C ASP A 86 -21.12 6.71 10.00
N CYS A 87 -22.31 6.81 9.39
CA CYS A 87 -22.48 7.43 8.07
C CYS A 87 -22.04 8.89 8.09
N LEU A 88 -22.49 9.65 9.10
CA LEU A 88 -22.13 11.06 9.24
C LEU A 88 -20.61 11.23 9.40
N HIS A 89 -20.01 10.40 10.26
CA HIS A 89 -18.56 10.38 10.50
C HIS A 89 -17.78 10.10 9.22
N LEU A 90 -18.20 9.12 8.42
CA LEU A 90 -17.60 8.86 7.11
C LEU A 90 -17.69 10.07 6.17
N GLY A 91 -18.84 10.74 6.13
CA GLY A 91 -19.05 11.92 5.30
C GLY A 91 -18.09 13.07 5.66
N GLU A 92 -17.93 13.35 6.95
CA GLU A 92 -16.98 14.35 7.47
C GLU A 92 -15.53 13.98 7.17
N ALA A 93 -15.17 12.70 7.35
CA ALA A 93 -13.83 12.20 7.06
C ALA A 93 -13.48 12.30 5.56
N LEU A 94 -14.43 11.99 4.67
CA LEU A 94 -14.29 12.14 3.23
C LEU A 94 -14.12 13.61 2.82
N ALA A 95 -14.95 14.51 3.35
CA ALA A 95 -14.84 15.94 3.07
C ALA A 95 -13.47 16.48 3.49
N SER A 96 -13.00 16.10 4.68
CA SER A 96 -11.67 16.50 5.19
C SER A 96 -10.54 15.95 4.34
N ALA A 97 -10.63 14.69 3.90
CA ALA A 97 -9.61 14.07 3.04
C ALA A 97 -9.55 14.70 1.65
N ILE A 98 -10.69 15.15 1.09
CA ILE A 98 -10.71 15.90 -0.17
C ILE A 98 -10.09 17.28 -0.04
N ASP A 99 -10.31 17.99 1.07
CA ASP A 99 -9.61 19.26 1.31
C ASP A 99 -8.09 19.08 1.30
N CYS A 100 -7.57 17.97 1.84
CA CYS A 100 -6.14 17.63 1.74
C CYS A 100 -5.71 17.20 0.34
N PHE A 101 -6.60 16.60 -0.45
CA PHE A 101 -6.31 16.14 -1.81
C PHE A 101 -6.18 17.31 -2.80
N GLU A 102 -6.82 18.43 -2.54
CA GLU A 102 -6.74 19.62 -3.40
C GLU A 102 -5.55 20.55 -3.07
N GLU A 103 -4.73 20.20 -2.08
CA GLU A 103 -3.47 20.91 -1.81
C GLU A 103 -2.44 20.65 -2.94
N GLU A 104 -1.52 21.60 -3.19
CA GLU A 104 -0.53 21.50 -4.28
C GLU A 104 0.39 20.26 -4.18
N ALA A 105 0.64 19.78 -2.96
CA ALA A 105 1.47 18.62 -2.67
C ALA A 105 0.67 17.56 -1.91
N VAL A 106 0.03 16.67 -2.66
CA VAL A 106 -0.84 15.63 -2.09
C VAL A 106 -0.04 14.50 -1.45
N SER A 107 -0.33 14.18 -0.19
CA SER A 107 0.26 13.03 0.49
C SER A 107 -0.19 11.70 -0.17
N PRO A 108 0.74 10.76 -0.47
CA PRO A 108 0.38 9.44 -0.98
C PRO A 108 -0.58 8.66 -0.07
N HIS A 109 -0.53 8.91 1.25
CA HIS A 109 -1.43 8.29 2.22
C HIS A 109 -2.89 8.76 2.08
N ILE A 110 -3.10 10.01 1.67
CA ILE A 110 -4.43 10.55 1.34
C ILE A 110 -4.97 9.85 0.11
N VAL A 111 -4.18 9.79 -0.97
CA VAL A 111 -4.57 9.11 -2.21
C VAL A 111 -4.89 7.64 -1.95
N ALA A 112 -4.06 6.94 -1.17
CA ALA A 112 -4.30 5.54 -0.85
C ALA A 112 -5.54 5.32 0.03
N ALA A 113 -5.82 6.23 0.97
CA ALA A 113 -7.01 6.15 1.83
C ALA A 113 -8.29 6.42 1.03
N LEU A 114 -8.29 7.45 0.17
CA LEU A 114 -9.40 7.78 -0.71
C LEU A 114 -9.68 6.64 -1.70
N SER A 115 -8.65 6.09 -2.37
CA SER A 115 -8.82 4.94 -3.27
C SER A 115 -9.49 3.76 -2.57
N ALA A 116 -8.96 3.36 -1.40
CA ALA A 116 -9.50 2.21 -0.69
C ALA A 116 -10.93 2.46 -0.18
N CYS A 117 -11.25 3.69 0.22
CA CYS A 117 -12.61 4.06 0.62
C CYS A 117 -13.57 4.02 -0.58
N CYS A 118 -13.22 4.65 -1.70
CA CYS A 118 -14.05 4.67 -2.91
C CYS A 118 -14.34 3.26 -3.42
N GLU A 119 -13.32 2.39 -3.48
CA GLU A 119 -13.49 0.98 -3.88
C GLU A 119 -14.40 0.21 -2.92
N CYS A 120 -14.27 0.45 -1.61
CA CYS A 120 -15.10 -0.20 -0.60
C CYS A 120 -16.59 0.18 -0.69
N LEU A 121 -16.93 1.35 -1.23
CA LEU A 121 -18.29 1.89 -1.19
C LEU A 121 -19.21 1.36 -2.29
N ILE A 122 -18.69 0.67 -3.32
CA ILE A 122 -19.44 0.23 -4.52
C ILE A 122 -20.03 -1.17 -4.32
N GLU A 123 -20.52 -1.45 -3.12
CA GLU A 123 -21.13 -2.74 -2.81
C GLU A 123 -22.59 -2.76 -3.26
N GLY A 124 -23.03 -3.86 -3.87
CA GLY A 124 -24.39 -3.98 -4.42
C GLY A 124 -25.52 -3.86 -3.39
N GLU A 125 -25.23 -4.18 -2.11
CA GLU A 125 -26.20 -4.06 -1.01
C GLU A 125 -26.21 -2.68 -0.35
N GLY A 126 -25.22 -1.83 -0.64
CA GLY A 126 -25.10 -0.47 -0.10
C GLY A 126 -25.14 -0.41 1.43
N LEU A 127 -26.02 0.45 1.96
CA LEU A 127 -26.27 0.63 3.39
C LEU A 127 -26.73 -0.66 4.09
N GLU A 128 -27.30 -1.61 3.34
CA GLU A 128 -27.83 -2.85 3.90
C GLU A 128 -26.81 -3.97 3.98
N HIS A 129 -25.59 -3.77 3.49
CA HIS A 129 -24.52 -4.77 3.56
C HIS A 129 -24.26 -5.19 5.03
N PRO A 130 -24.15 -6.49 5.36
CA PRO A 130 -24.00 -6.97 6.74
C PRO A 130 -22.83 -6.33 7.50
N ALA A 131 -21.68 -6.18 6.84
CA ALA A 131 -20.47 -5.56 7.40
C ALA A 131 -20.39 -4.04 7.19
N PHE A 132 -21.49 -3.37 6.81
CA PHE A 132 -21.46 -1.95 6.45
C PHE A 132 -20.88 -1.06 7.55
N ALA A 133 -21.39 -1.18 8.78
CA ALA A 133 -20.97 -0.37 9.93
C ALA A 133 -19.47 -0.50 10.24
N GLU A 134 -18.96 -1.73 10.30
CA GLU A 134 -17.54 -1.99 10.56
C GLU A 134 -16.64 -1.39 9.46
N ARG A 135 -17.07 -1.49 8.19
CA ARG A 135 -16.33 -0.96 7.05
C ARG A 135 -16.29 0.57 7.08
N ILE A 136 -17.43 1.24 7.24
CA ILE A 136 -17.44 2.71 7.22
C ILE A 136 -16.64 3.30 8.38
N GLN A 137 -16.71 2.71 9.59
CA GLN A 137 -15.89 3.13 10.72
C GLN A 137 -14.40 2.95 10.42
N HIS A 138 -14.02 1.81 9.85
CA HIS A 138 -12.63 1.55 9.46
C HIS A 138 -12.10 2.59 8.47
N PHE A 139 -12.86 2.88 7.42
CA PHE A 139 -12.43 3.82 6.38
C PHE A 139 -12.48 5.28 6.85
N ALA A 140 -13.47 5.67 7.65
CA ALA A 140 -13.52 7.00 8.27
C ALA A 140 -12.27 7.25 9.13
N LEU A 141 -11.93 6.34 10.04
CA LEU A 141 -10.73 6.44 10.88
C LEU A 141 -9.44 6.49 10.06
N ARG A 142 -9.38 5.73 8.97
CA ARG A 142 -8.21 5.73 8.08
C ARG A 142 -8.06 7.07 7.35
N LEU A 143 -9.16 7.63 6.84
CA LEU A 143 -9.19 8.93 6.18
C LEU A 143 -8.76 10.05 7.14
N GLU A 144 -9.30 10.06 8.36
CA GLU A 144 -8.93 11.05 9.40
C GLU A 144 -7.45 10.99 9.76
N LYS A 145 -6.91 9.78 9.98
CA LYS A 145 -5.49 9.61 10.28
C LYS A 145 -4.62 10.15 9.15
N SER A 146 -4.95 9.81 7.91
CA SER A 146 -4.22 10.32 6.74
C SER A 146 -4.32 11.84 6.63
N ALA A 147 -5.50 12.43 6.88
CA ALA A 147 -5.73 13.88 6.88
C ALA A 147 -4.94 14.60 7.97
N ALA A 148 -4.93 14.06 9.19
CA ALA A 148 -4.19 14.62 10.31
C ALA A 148 -2.67 14.65 10.05
N THR A 149 -2.13 13.64 9.37
CA THR A 149 -0.69 13.53 9.03
C THR A 149 -0.36 14.05 7.63
N ALA A 150 -1.32 14.61 6.87
CA ALA A 150 -1.11 14.98 5.48
C ALA A 150 0.01 16.00 5.28
N LYS A 151 0.20 16.89 6.29
CA LYS A 151 1.22 17.94 6.30
C LYS A 151 2.57 17.50 6.86
N GLU A 152 2.67 16.26 7.33
CA GLU A 152 3.94 15.64 7.71
C GLU A 152 4.69 15.21 6.45
N THR A 153 5.19 16.19 5.70
CA THR A 153 5.89 16.03 4.42
C THR A 153 7.26 15.33 4.53
N ASN A 154 7.63 14.87 5.73
CA ASN A 154 8.96 14.36 6.03
C ASN A 154 8.96 12.95 6.65
N VAL A 155 7.89 12.18 6.47
CA VAL A 155 7.88 10.78 6.89
C VAL A 155 8.63 9.96 5.85
N ARG A 156 9.95 9.82 6.06
CA ARG A 156 10.78 8.88 5.30
C ARG A 156 10.19 7.47 5.47
N SER A 157 10.07 6.73 4.38
CA SER A 157 9.49 5.39 4.43
C SER A 157 10.44 4.46 5.17
N THR A 158 10.02 4.01 6.36
CA THR A 158 10.78 3.04 7.17
C THR A 158 11.04 1.73 6.43
N VAL A 159 10.19 1.36 5.48
CA VAL A 159 10.42 0.21 4.60
C VAL A 159 11.57 0.46 3.64
N ILE A 160 11.64 1.66 3.05
CA ILE A 160 12.73 2.05 2.16
C ILE A 160 14.05 2.12 2.94
N ASP A 161 14.02 2.66 4.17
CA ASP A 161 15.20 2.72 5.03
C ASP A 161 15.73 1.32 5.38
N ARG A 162 14.85 0.39 5.76
CA ARG A 162 15.25 -1.00 6.03
C ARG A 162 15.82 -1.71 4.81
N LEU A 163 15.22 -1.50 3.64
CA LEU A 163 15.74 -2.06 2.39
C LEU A 163 17.12 -1.49 2.06
N PHE A 164 17.31 -0.19 2.23
CA PHE A 164 18.60 0.46 2.04
C PHE A 164 19.66 -0.06 3.02
N VAL A 165 19.31 -0.22 4.30
CA VAL A 165 20.22 -0.76 5.34
C VAL A 165 20.66 -2.19 4.99
N ALA A 166 19.71 -3.06 4.64
CA ALA A 166 19.99 -4.44 4.28
C ALA A 166 20.91 -4.55 3.05
N GLU A 167 20.60 -3.83 1.96
CA GLU A 167 21.43 -3.81 0.76
C GLU A 167 22.83 -3.24 1.05
N THR A 168 22.90 -2.19 1.88
CA THR A 168 24.18 -1.57 2.23
C THR A 168 25.04 -2.52 3.08
N HIS A 169 24.44 -3.30 3.98
CA HIS A 169 25.18 -4.33 4.72
C HIS A 169 25.74 -5.41 3.79
N GLU A 170 24.91 -5.97 2.91
CA GLU A 170 25.36 -6.99 1.95
C GLU A 170 26.51 -6.46 1.10
N ARG A 171 26.39 -5.23 0.61
CA ARG A 171 27.45 -4.59 -0.16
C ARG A 171 28.73 -4.36 0.63
N LEU A 172 28.63 -3.89 1.87
CA LEU A 172 29.80 -3.72 2.72
C LEU A 172 30.50 -5.06 2.98
N GLU A 173 29.76 -6.16 3.09
CA GLU A 173 30.32 -7.51 3.17
C GLU A 173 31.07 -7.87 1.87
N ARG A 174 30.48 -7.64 0.69
CA ARG A 174 31.16 -7.85 -0.61
C ARG A 174 32.46 -7.02 -0.73
N MET A 175 32.44 -5.78 -0.23
CA MET A 175 33.63 -4.91 -0.21
C MET A 175 34.71 -5.43 0.74
N LEU A 176 34.33 -5.94 1.91
CA LEU A 176 35.28 -6.56 2.84
C LEU A 176 35.93 -7.81 2.24
N ASP A 177 35.14 -8.65 1.55
CA ASP A 177 35.65 -9.84 0.86
C ASP A 177 36.61 -9.45 -0.28
N ALA A 178 36.26 -8.43 -1.08
CA ALA A 178 37.13 -7.88 -2.12
C ALA A 178 38.45 -7.34 -1.56
N LEU A 179 38.41 -6.68 -0.41
CA LEU A 179 39.60 -6.17 0.26
C LEU A 179 40.49 -7.30 0.81
N ALA A 180 39.88 -8.42 1.22
CA ALA A 180 40.58 -9.60 1.75
C ALA A 180 41.13 -10.54 0.67
N ALA A 181 40.70 -10.40 -0.59
CA ALA A 181 41.19 -11.19 -1.71
C ALA A 181 42.71 -11.02 -1.95
N LEU A 182 43.31 -11.99 -2.63
CA LEU A 182 44.74 -12.04 -2.95
C LEU A 182 44.94 -12.19 -4.47
N PRO A 183 45.25 -11.10 -5.21
CA PRO A 183 45.35 -9.71 -4.74
C PRO A 183 43.97 -9.07 -4.44
N PRO A 184 43.91 -7.97 -3.66
CA PRO A 184 42.66 -7.27 -3.39
C PRO A 184 41.97 -6.79 -4.67
N ASP A 185 40.65 -6.95 -4.76
CA ASP A 185 39.88 -6.52 -5.93
C ASP A 185 39.52 -5.02 -5.81
N GLY A 186 40.47 -4.18 -6.21
CA GLY A 186 40.27 -2.73 -6.27
C GLY A 186 39.16 -2.29 -7.22
N LYS A 187 38.85 -3.08 -8.26
CA LYS A 187 37.81 -2.73 -9.23
C LYS A 187 36.43 -2.94 -8.62
N LEU A 188 36.20 -4.07 -7.95
CA LEU A 188 34.94 -4.33 -7.25
C LEU A 188 34.71 -3.28 -6.16
N LEU A 189 35.75 -2.96 -5.38
CA LEU A 189 35.68 -1.90 -4.36
C LEU A 189 35.22 -0.55 -4.94
N LEU A 190 35.72 -0.15 -6.11
CA LEU A 190 35.32 1.11 -6.76
C LEU A 190 33.86 1.08 -7.24
N ILE A 191 33.41 -0.04 -7.81
CA ILE A 191 32.04 -0.22 -8.30
C ILE A 191 31.06 -0.13 -7.12
N GLU A 192 31.28 -0.95 -6.10
CA GLU A 192 30.39 -1.03 -4.93
C GLU A 192 30.34 0.32 -4.17
N THR A 193 31.48 1.03 -4.08
CA THR A 193 31.48 2.38 -3.47
C THR A 193 30.71 3.40 -4.31
N GLY A 194 30.83 3.34 -5.65
CA GLY A 194 30.14 4.25 -6.56
C GLY A 194 28.63 4.09 -6.48
N GLU A 195 28.15 2.86 -6.55
CA GLU A 195 26.73 2.54 -6.39
C GLU A 195 26.22 2.92 -4.98
N LEU A 196 27.09 2.93 -3.96
CA LEU A 196 26.70 3.33 -2.59
C LEU A 196 26.41 4.81 -2.50
N ILE A 197 27.19 5.61 -3.21
CA ILE A 197 26.96 7.03 -3.31
C ILE A 197 25.64 7.31 -4.01
N GLU A 198 25.36 6.65 -5.15
CA GLU A 198 24.12 6.84 -5.91
C GLU A 198 22.88 6.47 -5.08
N HIS A 199 22.88 5.33 -4.41
CA HIS A 199 21.76 4.92 -3.56
C HIS A 199 21.56 5.87 -2.37
N ALA A 200 22.65 6.34 -1.75
CA ALA A 200 22.57 7.30 -0.66
C ALA A 200 22.08 8.69 -1.11
N GLU A 201 22.38 9.09 -2.36
CA GLU A 201 21.89 10.32 -2.99
C GLU A 201 20.39 10.30 -3.20
N HIS A 202 19.82 9.19 -3.69
CA HIS A 202 18.37 9.01 -3.85
C HIS A 202 17.60 9.18 -2.53
N LEU A 203 18.23 8.84 -1.40
CA LEU A 203 17.64 8.97 -0.06
C LEU A 203 18.10 10.23 0.69
N SER A 204 18.89 11.09 0.05
CA SER A 204 19.46 12.30 0.66
C SER A 204 20.20 12.04 1.98
N LEU A 205 20.90 10.90 2.08
CA LEU A 205 21.66 10.50 3.27
C LEU A 205 23.05 11.15 3.27
N TYR A 206 23.11 12.47 3.48
CA TYR A 206 24.34 13.27 3.32
C TYR A 206 25.55 12.78 4.12
N GLY A 207 25.33 12.22 5.33
CA GLY A 207 26.42 11.61 6.12
C GLY A 207 27.05 10.40 5.42
N MET A 208 26.23 9.52 4.85
CA MET A 208 26.67 8.36 4.08
C MET A 208 27.35 8.78 2.78
N ILE A 209 26.77 9.75 2.06
CA ILE A 209 27.35 10.29 0.82
C ILE A 209 28.77 10.82 1.07
N HIS A 210 28.95 11.60 2.16
CA HIS A 210 30.27 12.15 2.48
C HIS A 210 31.29 11.05 2.81
N ALA A 211 30.92 10.08 3.66
CA ALA A 211 31.80 8.98 4.04
C ALA A 211 32.18 8.08 2.85
N ALA A 212 31.21 7.76 1.98
CA ALA A 212 31.44 6.93 0.80
C ALA A 212 32.31 7.65 -0.24
N ARG A 213 32.15 8.97 -0.43
CA ARG A 213 33.04 9.77 -1.29
C ARG A 213 34.48 9.81 -0.79
N GLN A 214 34.69 9.87 0.54
CA GLN A 214 36.04 9.78 1.12
C GLN A 214 36.68 8.42 0.82
N LEU A 215 35.93 7.33 1.01
CA LEU A 215 36.39 5.98 0.66
C LEU A 215 36.72 5.87 -0.83
N LEU A 216 35.85 6.38 -1.70
CA LEU A 216 36.06 6.36 -3.16
C LEU A 216 37.37 7.06 -3.54
N GLN A 217 37.64 8.23 -2.94
CA GLN A 217 38.87 8.97 -3.17
C GLN A 217 40.12 8.18 -2.73
N THR A 218 40.07 7.54 -1.55
CA THR A 218 41.14 6.67 -1.06
C THR A 218 41.39 5.50 -2.00
N LEU A 219 40.33 4.85 -2.49
CA LEU A 219 40.44 3.71 -3.43
C LEU A 219 41.00 4.13 -4.79
N GLN A 220 40.60 5.29 -5.32
CA GLN A 220 41.12 5.83 -6.59
C GLN A 220 42.62 6.14 -6.50
N GLN A 221 43.06 6.72 -5.38
CA GLN A 221 44.49 6.95 -5.11
C GLN A 221 45.27 5.63 -5.00
N ALA A 222 44.72 4.67 -4.25
CA ALA A 222 45.36 3.36 -4.08
C ALA A 222 45.44 2.57 -5.40
N SER A 223 44.42 2.66 -6.26
CA SER A 223 44.41 2.03 -7.59
C SER A 223 45.44 2.66 -8.52
N THR A 224 45.60 3.98 -8.52
CA THR A 224 46.57 4.70 -9.36
C THR A 224 48.01 4.26 -9.09
N HIS A 225 48.33 3.97 -7.83
CA HIS A 225 49.66 3.55 -7.39
C HIS A 225 49.79 2.03 -7.18
N ASN A 226 48.78 1.24 -7.57
CA ASN A 226 48.66 -0.20 -7.31
C ASN A 226 49.02 -0.59 -5.86
N SER A 227 48.63 0.25 -4.91
CA SER A 227 49.14 0.20 -3.53
C SER A 227 48.19 -0.50 -2.55
N LEU A 228 47.09 -1.10 -3.04
CA LEU A 228 46.15 -1.86 -2.19
C LEU A 228 46.80 -3.09 -1.53
N GLU A 229 47.90 -3.60 -2.09
CA GLU A 229 48.71 -4.65 -1.46
C GLU A 229 49.41 -4.17 -0.18
N SER A 230 49.59 -2.85 -0.01
CA SER A 230 50.16 -2.27 1.21
C SER A 230 49.24 -2.46 2.41
N GLU A 231 49.76 -3.09 3.46
CA GLU A 231 49.04 -3.33 4.71
C GLU A 231 48.49 -2.04 5.34
N THR A 232 49.24 -0.95 5.27
CA THR A 232 48.83 0.34 5.84
C THR A 232 47.61 0.94 5.12
N ILE A 233 47.57 0.82 3.79
CA ILE A 233 46.46 1.33 2.97
C ILE A 233 45.25 0.43 3.17
N ARG A 234 45.45 -0.88 3.22
CA ARG A 234 44.38 -1.85 3.48
C ARG A 234 43.73 -1.64 4.84
N ALA A 235 44.53 -1.43 5.88
CA ALA A 235 44.02 -1.09 7.21
C ALA A 235 43.24 0.23 7.23
N HIS A 236 43.68 1.23 6.46
CA HIS A 236 42.97 2.49 6.33
C HIS A 236 41.61 2.33 5.62
N VAL A 237 41.57 1.62 4.49
CA VAL A 237 40.32 1.30 3.78
C VAL A 237 39.37 0.50 4.67
N LEU A 238 39.89 -0.50 5.41
CA LEU A 238 39.11 -1.27 6.36
C LEU A 238 38.48 -0.37 7.44
N SER A 239 39.23 0.60 7.96
CA SER A 239 38.69 1.55 8.95
C SER A 239 37.54 2.41 8.41
N GLN A 240 37.61 2.81 7.14
CA GLN A 240 36.53 3.55 6.46
C GLN A 240 35.29 2.69 6.23
N LEU A 241 35.46 1.42 5.84
CA LEU A 241 34.35 0.46 5.71
C LEU A 241 33.64 0.21 7.05
N VAL A 242 34.40 0.08 8.14
CA VAL A 242 33.83 -0.05 9.50
C VAL A 242 33.07 1.21 9.92
N ALA A 243 33.57 2.39 9.57
CA ALA A 243 32.87 3.65 9.85
C ALA A 243 31.55 3.76 9.06
N LEU A 244 31.56 3.38 7.78
CA LEU A 244 30.35 3.31 6.95
C LEU A 244 29.32 2.34 7.53
N ARG A 245 29.75 1.16 7.97
CA ARG A 245 28.84 0.19 8.61
C ARG A 245 28.11 0.79 9.82
N LYS A 246 28.85 1.49 10.69
CA LYS A 246 28.27 2.16 11.86
C LYS A 246 27.28 3.25 11.47
N LEU A 247 27.54 3.99 10.39
CA LEU A 247 26.61 5.00 9.88
C LEU A 247 25.34 4.36 9.32
N THR A 248 25.46 3.24 8.61
CA THR A 248 24.30 2.46 8.12
C THR A 248 23.39 2.05 9.27
N ASP A 249 23.94 1.60 10.39
CA ASP A 249 23.16 1.17 11.56
C ASP A 249 22.35 2.32 12.20
N THR A 250 22.72 3.59 11.95
CA THR A 250 21.97 4.77 12.43
C THR A 250 20.81 5.19 11.53
N VAL A 251 20.65 4.55 10.36
CA VAL A 251 19.55 4.85 9.42
C VAL A 251 18.25 4.12 9.81
N ASP A 252 18.33 3.01 10.54
CA ASP A 252 17.19 2.20 11.01
C ASP A 252 16.58 2.70 12.34
N THR A 253 17.07 3.82 12.89
CA THR A 253 16.61 4.42 14.16
C THR A 253 15.92 5.76 13.96
#